data_AF-A0A523FI05-F1
#
_entry.id   AF-A0A523FI05-F1
#
_cell.length_a   1.000
_cell.length_b   1.000
_cell.length_c   1.000
_cell.angle_alpha   90.00
_cell.angle_beta   90.00
_cell.angle_gamma   90.00
#
_symmetry.space_group_name_H-M   'P 1'
#
loop_
_entity.id
_entity.type
_entity.pdbx_description
1 polymer ?
#
loop_
_entity_poly.entity_id
_entity_poly.type
_entity_poly.pdbx_seq_one_letter_code
_entity_poly.pdbx_strand_id
1 'polypeptide(L)'
;MGRARRRHARLVCRVAEEGQSVSATFATFGQGWAGDFGPYLFILLAGTLATDIWRWLGVVAGDRLRDDSEALNWVKAVATALVAGVIGNLILFPTGALASAPVALRVVAAALGWGAFLAARKNVLVGVVTAELVLVIGWIALPG
;
A
#
# COMPACT_ATOMS: atom_id res chain seq x y z
N MET A 1 -23.94 -5.15 -39.46
CA MET A 1 -23.71 -5.54 -38.04
C MET A 1 -22.43 -6.36 -37.77
N GLY A 2 -21.69 -6.89 -38.76
CA GLY A 2 -20.50 -7.75 -38.51
C GLY A 2 -19.16 -7.08 -38.13
N ARG A 3 -19.01 -5.74 -38.28
CA ARG A 3 -17.73 -5.05 -38.01
C ARG A 3 -17.49 -4.77 -36.52
N ALA A 4 -18.54 -4.54 -35.72
CA ALA A 4 -18.42 -4.30 -34.29
C ALA A 4 -17.91 -5.57 -33.56
N ARG A 5 -18.48 -6.74 -33.87
CA ARG A 5 -18.07 -8.02 -33.29
C ARG A 5 -16.61 -8.38 -33.56
N ARG A 6 -16.10 -8.08 -34.77
CA ARG A 6 -14.68 -8.27 -35.15
C ARG A 6 -13.73 -7.28 -34.46
N ARG A 7 -14.21 -6.10 -34.03
CA ARG A 7 -13.41 -5.16 -33.23
C ARG A 7 -13.29 -5.66 -31.79
N HIS A 8 -14.40 -6.09 -31.20
CA HIS A 8 -14.39 -6.67 -29.86
C HIS A 8 -13.52 -7.92 -29.76
N ALA A 9 -13.63 -8.87 -30.70
CA ALA A 9 -12.80 -10.07 -30.71
C ALA A 9 -11.29 -9.76 -30.81
N ARG A 10 -10.90 -8.73 -31.57
CA ARG A 10 -9.50 -8.30 -31.68
C ARG A 10 -8.97 -7.61 -30.44
N LEU A 11 -9.80 -6.83 -29.73
CA LEU A 11 -9.41 -6.21 -28.46
C LEU A 11 -9.19 -7.28 -27.38
N VAL A 12 -10.07 -8.29 -27.32
CA VAL A 12 -9.93 -9.40 -26.35
C VAL A 12 -8.69 -10.24 -26.63
N CYS A 13 -8.41 -10.59 -27.90
CA CYS A 13 -7.16 -11.27 -28.26
C CYS A 13 -5.92 -10.43 -27.91
N ARG A 14 -5.94 -9.13 -28.20
CA ARG A 14 -4.77 -8.26 -27.94
C ARG A 14 -4.49 -8.10 -26.45
N VAL A 15 -5.51 -7.93 -25.61
CA VAL A 15 -5.35 -7.87 -24.14
C VAL A 15 -4.84 -9.20 -23.59
N ALA A 16 -5.25 -10.34 -24.16
CA ALA A 16 -4.74 -11.65 -23.80
C ALA A 16 -3.25 -11.82 -24.19
N GLU A 17 -2.86 -11.37 -25.38
CA GLU A 17 -1.46 -11.36 -25.85
C GLU A 17 -0.58 -10.44 -25.00
N GLU A 18 -1.09 -9.25 -24.65
CA GLU A 18 -0.43 -8.32 -23.73
C GLU A 18 -0.27 -8.96 -22.34
N GLY A 19 -1.30 -9.63 -21.83
CA GLY A 19 -1.24 -10.36 -20.55
C GLY A 19 -0.19 -11.48 -20.55
N GLN A 20 -0.12 -12.28 -21.62
CA GLN A 20 0.90 -13.32 -21.76
C GLN A 20 2.31 -12.76 -21.88
N SER A 21 2.50 -11.66 -22.61
CA SER A 21 3.83 -11.03 -22.76
C SER A 21 4.33 -10.42 -21.45
N VAL A 22 3.45 -9.77 -20.68
CA VAL A 22 3.76 -9.23 -19.36
C VAL A 22 4.12 -10.36 -18.39
N SER A 23 3.32 -11.44 -18.35
CA SER A 23 3.60 -12.61 -17.50
C SER A 23 4.91 -13.32 -17.89
N ALA A 24 5.20 -13.45 -19.19
CA ALA A 24 6.44 -14.05 -19.67
C ALA A 24 7.67 -13.20 -19.28
N THR A 25 7.53 -11.87 -19.28
CA THR A 25 8.57 -10.95 -18.83
C THR A 25 8.88 -11.13 -17.35
N PHE A 26 7.85 -11.24 -16.50
CA PHE A 26 8.04 -11.48 -15.06
C PHE A 26 8.61 -12.87 -14.75
N ALA A 27 8.18 -13.91 -15.47
CA ALA A 27 8.70 -15.27 -15.30
C ALA A 27 10.20 -15.35 -15.66
N THR A 28 10.58 -14.73 -16.78
CA THR A 28 11.99 -14.67 -17.23
C THR A 28 12.85 -13.89 -16.23
N PHE A 29 12.33 -12.78 -15.70
CA PHE A 29 12.99 -11.99 -14.67
C PHE A 29 13.18 -12.76 -13.36
N GLY A 30 12.18 -13.54 -12.94
CA GLY A 30 12.23 -14.37 -11.73
C GLY A 30 13.20 -15.55 -11.82
N GLN A 31 13.44 -16.10 -13.02
CA GLN A 31 14.37 -17.23 -13.21
C GLN A 31 15.81 -16.91 -12.79
N GLY A 32 16.25 -15.64 -12.90
CA GLY A 32 17.59 -15.21 -12.46
C GLY A 32 17.83 -15.33 -10.94
N TRP A 33 16.75 -15.51 -10.17
CA TRP A 33 16.77 -15.53 -8.71
C TRP A 33 16.22 -16.85 -8.15
N ALA A 34 16.27 -17.95 -8.93
CA ALA A 34 15.67 -19.24 -8.58
C ALA A 34 16.45 -20.11 -7.57
N GLY A 35 17.59 -19.63 -7.04
CA GLY A 35 18.33 -20.35 -5.99
C GLY A 35 17.69 -20.20 -4.60
N ASP A 36 18.10 -21.03 -3.64
CA ASP A 36 17.53 -21.05 -2.27
C ASP A 36 17.57 -19.66 -1.57
N PHE A 37 18.60 -18.86 -1.85
CA PHE A 37 18.74 -17.49 -1.35
C PHE A 37 18.32 -16.39 -2.34
N GLY A 38 18.00 -16.78 -3.58
CA GLY A 38 17.72 -15.85 -4.66
C GLY A 38 16.56 -14.89 -4.37
N PRO A 39 15.41 -15.34 -3.84
CA PRO A 39 14.31 -14.45 -3.46
C PRO A 39 14.68 -13.43 -2.38
N TYR A 40 15.48 -13.82 -1.39
CA TYR A 40 15.91 -12.91 -0.32
C TYR A 40 16.86 -11.83 -0.85
N LEU A 41 17.82 -12.23 -1.69
CA LEU A 41 18.74 -11.29 -2.33
C LEU A 41 18.00 -10.36 -3.30
N PHE A 42 17.01 -10.91 -4.02
CA PHE A 42 16.14 -10.12 -4.88
C PHE A 42 15.36 -9.07 -4.10
N ILE A 43 14.70 -9.45 -3.00
CA ILE A 43 13.97 -8.50 -2.13
C ILE A 43 14.91 -7.46 -1.54
N LEU A 44 16.10 -7.88 -1.08
CA LEU A 44 17.09 -6.96 -0.53
C LEU A 44 17.51 -5.93 -1.59
N LEU A 45 17.89 -6.36 -2.79
CA LEU A 45 18.37 -5.46 -3.83
C LEU A 45 17.23 -4.63 -4.43
N ALA A 46 16.16 -5.28 -4.89
CA ALA A 46 15.03 -4.62 -5.52
C ALA A 46 14.31 -3.70 -4.52
N GLY A 47 14.10 -4.14 -3.28
CA GLY A 47 13.44 -3.34 -2.24
C GLY A 47 14.27 -2.13 -1.81
N THR A 48 15.58 -2.33 -1.60
CA THR A 48 16.48 -1.23 -1.21
C THR A 48 16.64 -0.23 -2.36
N LEU A 49 16.94 -0.70 -3.58
CA LEU A 49 17.06 0.18 -4.75
C LEU A 49 15.77 0.91 -5.07
N ALA A 50 14.62 0.24 -5.06
CA ALA A 50 13.34 0.88 -5.34
C ALA A 50 13.03 2.00 -4.33
N THR A 51 13.34 1.80 -3.05
CA THR A 51 13.10 2.80 -2.00
C THR A 51 14.13 3.94 -2.06
N ASP A 52 15.41 3.61 -2.21
CA ASP A 52 16.49 4.58 -2.19
C ASP A 52 16.46 5.51 -3.40
N ILE A 53 16.11 5.03 -4.61
CA ILE A 53 15.99 5.89 -5.80
C ILE A 53 15.02 7.04 -5.54
N TRP A 54 13.84 6.73 -4.98
CA TRP A 54 12.85 7.76 -4.62
C TRP A 54 13.34 8.68 -3.51
N ARG A 55 14.11 8.15 -2.56
CA ARG A 55 14.71 8.93 -1.48
C ARG A 55 15.71 9.95 -2.01
N TRP A 56 16.62 9.53 -2.89
CA TRP A 56 17.59 10.42 -3.54
C TRP A 56 16.91 11.46 -4.43
N LEU A 57 15.88 11.07 -5.19
CA LEU A 57 15.04 12.02 -5.93
C LEU A 57 14.37 13.05 -5.01
N GLY A 58 13.88 12.63 -3.85
CA GLY A 58 13.32 13.50 -2.83
C GLY A 58 14.33 14.50 -2.26
N VAL A 59 15.58 14.09 -2.03
CA VAL A 59 16.66 14.99 -1.56
C VAL A 59 17.03 16.01 -2.63
N VAL A 60 17.21 15.58 -3.88
CA VAL A 60 17.57 16.48 -5.00
C VAL A 60 16.44 17.45 -5.34
N ALA A 61 15.18 16.99 -5.31
CA ALA A 61 14.02 17.86 -5.50
C ALA A 61 13.86 18.82 -4.31
N GLY A 62 14.00 18.31 -3.09
CA GLY A 62 13.85 19.06 -1.83
C GLY A 62 14.90 20.17 -1.67
N ASP A 63 16.15 19.94 -2.07
CA ASP A 63 17.23 20.94 -2.01
C ASP A 63 16.92 22.20 -2.83
N ARG A 64 16.12 22.07 -3.90
CA ARG A 64 15.76 23.18 -4.79
C ARG A 64 14.42 23.85 -4.47
N LEU A 65 13.65 23.31 -3.52
CA LEU A 65 12.35 23.84 -3.15
C LEU A 65 12.47 24.63 -1.83
N ARG A 66 12.22 25.94 -1.89
CA ARG A 66 12.05 26.75 -0.68
C ARG A 66 10.85 26.22 0.11
N ASP A 67 11.02 25.93 1.40
CA ASP A 67 9.95 25.40 2.28
C ASP A 67 8.72 26.31 2.38
N ASP A 68 8.86 27.59 2.03
CA ASP A 68 7.78 28.60 1.97
C ASP A 68 7.03 28.63 0.63
N SER A 69 7.28 27.68 -0.27
CA SER A 69 6.57 27.61 -1.56
C SER A 69 5.18 27.02 -1.37
N GLU A 70 4.15 27.78 -1.77
CA GLU A 70 2.74 27.34 -1.77
C GLU A 70 2.54 26.02 -2.54
N ALA A 71 3.29 25.79 -3.62
CA ALA A 71 3.25 24.56 -4.39
C ALA A 71 3.71 23.34 -3.57
N LEU A 72 4.74 23.48 -2.73
CA LEU A 72 5.23 22.40 -1.88
C LEU A 72 4.24 22.08 -0.77
N ASN A 73 3.59 23.09 -0.20
CA ASN A 73 2.52 22.90 0.78
C ASN A 73 1.31 22.18 0.17
N TRP A 74 0.93 22.53 -1.07
CA TRP A 74 -0.12 21.84 -1.81
C TRP A 74 0.21 20.36 -2.03
N VAL A 75 1.43 20.03 -2.48
CA VAL A 75 1.86 18.63 -2.66
C VAL A 75 1.84 17.87 -1.32
N LYS A 76 2.36 18.46 -0.24
CA LYS A 76 2.32 17.86 1.11
C LYS A 76 0.88 17.58 1.56
N ALA A 77 -0.04 18.50 1.30
CA ALA A 77 -1.46 18.33 1.60
C ALA A 77 -2.10 17.20 0.77
N VAL A 78 -1.81 17.14 -0.53
CA VAL A 78 -2.30 16.06 -1.42
C VAL A 78 -1.73 14.70 -0.98
N ALA A 79 -0.44 14.61 -0.70
CA ALA A 79 0.20 13.37 -0.27
C ALA A 79 -0.42 12.82 1.02
N THR A 80 -0.62 13.68 2.02
CA THR A 80 -1.26 13.27 3.30
C THR A 80 -2.73 12.92 3.13
N ALA A 81 -3.47 13.63 2.27
CA ALA A 81 -4.86 13.31 1.95
C ALA A 81 -4.99 11.95 1.24
N LEU A 82 -4.08 11.63 0.31
CA LEU A 82 -4.05 10.33 -0.37
C LEU A 82 -3.78 9.18 0.62
N VAL A 83 -2.77 9.32 1.48
CA VAL A 83 -2.46 8.32 2.51
C VAL A 83 -3.66 8.13 3.44
N ALA A 84 -4.27 9.21 3.92
CA ALA A 84 -5.46 9.15 4.76
C ALA A 84 -6.64 8.46 4.05
N GLY A 85 -6.85 8.74 2.76
CA GLY A 85 -7.88 8.09 1.95
C GLY A 85 -7.66 6.58 1.80
N VAL A 86 -6.42 6.16 1.55
CA VAL A 86 -6.07 4.74 1.45
C VAL A 86 -6.26 4.02 2.80
N ILE A 87 -5.78 4.60 3.90
CA ILE A 87 -5.98 4.04 5.24
C ILE A 87 -7.47 3.97 5.59
N GLY A 88 -8.25 5.00 5.26
CA GLY A 88 -9.69 5.03 5.44
C GLY A 88 -10.39 3.91 4.66
N ASN A 89 -9.98 3.65 3.42
CA ASN A 89 -10.52 2.55 2.62
C ASN A 89 -10.22 1.18 3.26
N LEU A 90 -9.03 0.99 3.83
CA LEU A 90 -8.68 -0.24 4.54
C LEU A 90 -9.51 -0.44 5.82
N ILE A 91 -9.89 0.63 6.52
CA ILE A 91 -10.71 0.56 7.74
C ILE A 91 -12.18 0.24 7.40
N LEU A 92 -12.73 0.93 6.41
CA LEU A 92 -14.15 0.87 6.05
C LEU A 92 -14.49 -0.33 5.14
N PHE A 93 -13.61 -0.67 4.20
CA PHE A 93 -13.80 -1.74 3.22
C PHE A 93 -12.58 -2.68 3.18
N PRO A 94 -12.30 -3.42 4.26
CA PRO A 94 -11.17 -4.34 4.26
C PRO A 94 -11.43 -5.54 3.35
N THR A 95 -10.38 -5.94 2.65
CA THR A 95 -10.33 -7.14 1.81
C THR A 95 -9.46 -8.20 2.50
N GLY A 96 -9.85 -9.49 2.42
CA GLY A 96 -9.11 -10.61 3.01
C GLY A 96 -9.66 -11.14 4.35
N ALA A 97 -8.83 -11.82 5.14
CA ALA A 97 -9.21 -12.60 6.34
C ALA A 97 -9.84 -11.77 7.49
N LEU A 98 -9.81 -10.44 7.40
CA LEU A 98 -10.48 -9.54 8.34
C LEU A 98 -11.96 -9.34 8.05
N ALA A 99 -12.51 -9.83 6.93
CA ALA A 99 -13.91 -9.61 6.53
C ALA A 99 -14.95 -10.03 7.58
N SER A 100 -14.61 -10.96 8.48
CA SER A 100 -15.48 -11.40 9.59
C SER A 100 -15.42 -10.51 10.84
N ALA A 101 -14.49 -9.53 10.93
CA ALA A 101 -14.45 -8.59 12.05
C ALA A 101 -15.57 -7.53 11.93
N PRO A 102 -16.33 -7.23 12.99
CA PRO A 102 -17.33 -6.16 12.97
C PRO A 102 -16.71 -4.79 12.69
N VAL A 103 -17.32 -4.00 11.78
CA VAL A 103 -16.84 -2.65 11.40
C VAL A 103 -16.70 -1.73 12.62
N ALA A 104 -17.62 -1.83 13.58
CA ALA A 104 -17.59 -1.06 14.82
C ALA A 104 -16.31 -1.31 15.65
N LEU A 105 -15.84 -2.56 15.72
CA LEU A 105 -14.61 -2.91 16.43
C LEU A 105 -13.39 -2.25 15.77
N ARG A 106 -13.35 -2.21 14.43
CA ARG A 106 -12.24 -1.60 13.68
C ARG A 106 -12.17 -0.09 13.89
N VAL A 107 -13.32 0.58 13.84
CA VAL A 107 -13.40 2.03 14.09
C VAL A 107 -13.00 2.36 15.52
N VAL A 108 -13.44 1.57 16.51
CA VAL A 108 -13.05 1.75 17.91
C VAL A 108 -11.56 1.47 18.11
N ALA A 109 -11.01 0.41 17.51
CA ALA A 109 -9.57 0.12 17.59
C ALA A 109 -8.72 1.24 16.97
N ALA A 110 -9.12 1.77 15.81
CA ALA A 110 -8.46 2.91 15.18
C ALA A 110 -8.54 4.17 16.05
N ALA A 111 -9.72 4.46 16.62
CA ALA A 111 -9.93 5.61 17.49
C ALA A 111 -9.14 5.51 18.81
N LEU A 112 -9.10 4.34 19.43
CA LEU A 112 -8.35 4.09 20.67
C LEU A 112 -6.83 4.11 20.43
N GLY A 113 -6.36 3.52 19.33
CA GLY A 113 -4.95 3.62 18.92
C GLY A 113 -4.51 5.07 18.67
N TRP A 114 -5.34 5.87 18.00
CA TRP A 114 -5.12 7.30 17.83
C TRP A 114 -5.12 8.06 19.16
N GLY A 115 -6.07 7.76 20.06
CA GLY A 115 -6.11 8.35 21.40
C GLY A 115 -4.85 8.04 22.23
N ALA A 116 -4.39 6.79 22.17
CA ALA A 116 -3.16 6.36 22.83
C ALA A 116 -1.91 7.05 22.25
N PHE A 117 -1.86 7.22 20.92
CA PHE A 117 -0.80 8.00 20.27
C PHE A 117 -0.71 9.43 20.81
N LEU A 118 -1.85 10.11 20.99
CA LEU A 118 -1.90 11.46 21.53
C LEU A 118 -1.46 11.51 23.00
N ALA A 119 -1.90 10.55 23.82
CA ALA A 119 -1.52 10.46 25.23
C ALA A 119 -0.03 10.13 25.42
N ALA A 120 0.57 9.34 24.53
CA ALA A 120 1.96 8.91 24.58
C ALA A 120 2.98 9.94 24.02
N ARG A 121 2.65 11.24 24.03
CA ARG A 121 3.46 12.32 23.45
C ARG A 121 3.83 12.11 21.97
N LYS A 122 2.87 11.66 21.15
CA LYS A 122 3.05 11.47 19.70
C LYS A 122 4.07 10.37 19.34
N ASN A 123 4.23 9.37 20.21
CA ASN A 123 5.04 8.20 19.93
C ASN A 123 4.25 7.21 19.05
N VAL A 124 4.64 7.10 17.77
CA VAL A 124 3.99 6.24 16.77
C VAL A 124 3.95 4.78 17.24
N LEU A 125 5.02 4.30 17.89
CA LEU A 125 5.12 2.91 18.34
C LEU A 125 4.01 2.56 19.33
N VAL A 126 3.75 3.45 20.30
CA VAL A 126 2.73 3.22 21.34
C VAL A 126 1.33 3.22 20.73
N GLY A 127 1.06 4.11 19.77
CA GLY A 127 -0.21 4.12 19.04
C GLY A 127 -0.46 2.84 18.26
N VAL A 128 0.54 2.37 17.50
CA VAL A 128 0.45 1.14 16.70
C VAL A 128 0.25 -0.08 17.59
N VAL A 129 1.09 -0.24 18.62
CA VAL A 129 0.98 -1.39 19.56
C VAL A 129 -0.37 -1.39 20.26
N THR A 130 -0.87 -0.21 20.68
CA THR A 130 -2.19 -0.14 21.32
C THR A 130 -3.32 -0.51 20.35
N ALA A 131 -3.26 -0.03 19.09
CA ALA A 131 -4.25 -0.38 18.07
C ALA A 131 -4.26 -1.89 17.78
N GLU A 132 -3.08 -2.50 17.64
CA GLU A 132 -2.94 -3.94 17.44
C GLU A 132 -3.46 -4.73 18.63
N LEU A 133 -3.10 -4.35 19.86
CA LEU A 133 -3.59 -5.01 21.07
C LEU A 133 -5.10 -4.93 21.19
N VAL A 134 -5.71 -3.77 20.95
CA VAL A 134 -7.18 -3.62 20.98
C VAL A 134 -7.83 -4.48 19.91
N LEU A 135 -7.24 -4.59 18.72
CA LEU A 135 -7.77 -5.41 17.63
C LEU A 135 -7.66 -6.91 17.95
N VAL A 136 -6.52 -7.37 18.46
CA VAL A 136 -6.28 -8.76 18.87
C VAL A 136 -7.17 -9.15 20.05
N ILE A 137 -7.24 -8.30 21.08
CA ILE A 137 -8.11 -8.52 22.24
C ILE A 137 -9.57 -8.53 21.80
N GLY A 138 -9.98 -7.58 20.95
CA GLY A 138 -11.34 -7.52 20.43
C GLY A 138 -11.73 -8.74 19.60
N TRP A 139 -10.81 -9.27 18.80
CA TRP A 139 -11.02 -10.50 18.03
C TRP A 139 -11.16 -11.74 18.92
N ILE A 140 -10.35 -11.84 19.99
CA ILE A 140 -10.38 -12.97 20.93
C ILE A 140 -11.60 -12.88 21.87
N ALA A 141 -12.00 -11.66 22.26
CA ALA A 141 -13.09 -11.41 23.20
C ALA A 141 -14.49 -11.49 22.57
N LEU A 142 -14.58 -11.46 21.24
CA LEU A 142 -15.79 -11.75 20.48
C LEU A 142 -15.66 -13.14 19.80
N PRO A 143 -15.70 -14.26 20.55
CA PRO A 143 -15.97 -15.56 19.95
C PRO A 143 -17.46 -15.59 19.62
N GLY A 144 -17.81 -15.17 18.40
CA GLY A 144 -19.17 -15.17 17.86
C GLY A 144 -19.15 -15.56 16.40
#